data_AF-A0A7W8T9I2-F1
#
_entry.id   AF-A0A7W8T9I2-F1
#
_cell.length_a   1.000
_cell.length_b   1.000
_cell.length_c   1.000
_cell.angle_alpha   90.00
_cell.angle_beta   90.00
_cell.angle_gamma   90.00
#
_symmetry.space_group_name_H-M   'P 1'
#
loop_
_entity.id
_entity.type
_entity.pdbx_description
1 polymer ?
#
loop_
_entity_poly.entity_id
_entity_poly.type
_entity_poly.pdbx_seq_one_letter_code
_entity_poly.pdbx_strand_id
1 'polypeptide(L)' 'MRRHIVSMFLSLDGVAQSPDAPEEDASGDFRLGGWIVPYADEAVGASVPTVMR' A
#
# COMPACT_ATOMS: atom_id res chain seq x y z
N MET A 1 -9.77 26.78 -7.21
CA MET A 1 -8.90 25.63 -6.92
C MET A 1 -9.75 24.39 -6.69
N ARG A 2 -9.34 23.23 -7.21
CA ARG A 2 -10.09 21.96 -7.10
C ARG A 2 -9.48 21.10 -6.00
N ARG A 3 -10.30 20.36 -5.25
CA ARG A 3 -9.85 19.47 -4.17
C ARG A 3 -9.33 18.16 -4.75
N HIS A 4 -8.16 17.72 -4.28
CA HIS A 4 -7.56 16.41 -4.56
C HIS A 4 -7.60 15.57 -3.29
N ILE A 5 -7.96 14.29 -3.41
CA ILE A 5 -7.94 13.31 -2.33
C ILE A 5 -6.96 12.22 -2.77
N VAL A 6 -6.07 11.80 -1.87
CA VAL A 6 -5.03 10.79 -2.12
C VAL A 6 -5.09 9.77 -0.99
N SER A 7 -5.06 8.49 -1.35
CA SER A 7 -4.89 7.36 -0.43
C SER A 7 -3.53 6.72 -0.71
N MET A 8 -2.81 6.36 0.35
CA MET A 8 -1.42 5.92 0.26
C MET A 8 -1.09 4.95 1.39
N PHE A 9 -0.22 3.97 1.11
CA PHE A 9 0.44 3.16 2.13
C PHE A 9 1.80 3.78 2.47
N LEU A 10 2.08 3.95 3.76
CA LEU A 10 3.27 4.59 4.28
C LEU A 10 3.84 3.76 5.43
N SER A 11 5.14 3.45 5.35
CA SER A 11 5.84 2.79 6.46
C SER A 11 6.12 3.77 7.62
N LEU A 12 6.43 3.24 8.81
CA LEU A 12 6.73 4.05 10.00
C LEU A 12 7.94 4.98 9.82
N ASP A 13 8.88 4.60 8.97
CA ASP A 13 10.08 5.37 8.60
C ASP A 13 9.88 6.28 7.37
N GLY A 14 8.67 6.37 6.84
CA GLY A 14 8.31 7.37 5.83
C GLY A 14 8.51 6.94 4.37
N VAL A 15 8.54 5.63 4.09
CA VAL A 15 8.63 5.10 2.73
C VAL A 15 7.24 4.88 2.09
N ALA A 16 7.12 5.34 0.85
CA ALA A 16 5.94 5.27 -0.01
C ALA A 16 6.01 4.05 -0.94
N GLN A 17 5.12 3.07 -0.79
CA GLN A 17 5.17 1.82 -1.58
C GLN A 17 3.78 1.26 -1.86
N SER A 18 3.61 0.55 -2.97
CA SER A 18 2.37 -0.20 -3.22
C SER A 18 2.41 -1.52 -2.45
N PRO A 19 1.24 -2.13 -2.17
CA PRO A 19 1.15 -3.24 -1.23
C PRO A 19 1.40 -4.63 -1.84
N ASP A 20 1.21 -4.79 -3.15
CA ASP A 20 0.88 -6.10 -3.74
C ASP A 20 2.06 -6.88 -4.36
N ALA A 21 2.81 -6.29 -5.28
CA ALA A 21 3.78 -7.07 -6.05
C ALA A 21 5.11 -7.27 -5.29
N PRO A 22 5.64 -8.50 -5.21
CA PRO A 22 6.93 -8.76 -4.56
C PRO A 22 8.10 -8.06 -5.27
N GLU A 23 7.95 -7.78 -6.56
CA GLU A 23 8.93 -7.07 -7.40
C GLU A 23 8.66 -5.55 -7.49
N GLU A 24 7.88 -4.97 -6.57
CA GLU A 24 7.78 -3.52 -6.40
C GLU A 24 9.17 -2.86 -6.27
N ASP A 25 9.25 -1.57 -6.62
CA ASP A 25 10.51 -0.82 -6.65
C ASP A 25 11.22 -0.82 -5.29
N ALA A 26 12.36 -1.51 -5.21
CA ALA A 26 13.18 -1.60 -4.00
C ALA A 26 14.12 -0.40 -3.80
N SER A 27 13.95 0.69 -4.57
CA SER A 27 14.70 1.92 -4.35
C SER A 27 14.39 2.53 -2.97
N GLY A 28 15.39 3.18 -2.35
CA GLY A 28 15.20 3.81 -1.03
C GLY A 28 15.20 2.84 0.17
N ASP A 29 15.89 1.70 0.05
CA ASP A 29 16.13 0.69 1.11
C ASP A 29 14.92 -0.10 1.62
N PHE A 30 13.72 0.12 1.08
CA PHE A 30 12.57 -0.73 1.38
C PHE A 30 12.64 -2.05 0.62
N ARG A 31 12.64 -3.17 1.33
CA ARG A 31 12.85 -4.53 0.76
C ARG A 31 11.67 -5.47 0.96
N LEU A 32 10.53 -4.94 1.37
CA LEU A 32 9.33 -5.71 1.70
C LEU A 32 8.28 -5.57 0.60
N GLY A 33 8.67 -5.82 -0.66
CA GLY A 33 7.70 -5.91 -1.77
C GLY A 33 6.64 -6.97 -1.45
N GLY A 34 5.39 -6.71 -1.85
CA GLY A 34 4.27 -7.61 -1.59
C GLY A 34 3.95 -7.80 -0.10
N TRP A 35 4.28 -6.82 0.74
CA TRP A 35 4.13 -6.92 2.20
C TRP A 35 2.69 -7.20 2.66
N ILE A 36 1.67 -6.93 1.84
CA ILE A 36 0.27 -7.22 2.23
C ILE A 36 -0.08 -8.69 2.07
N VAL A 37 0.58 -9.42 1.16
CA VAL A 37 0.21 -10.80 0.78
C VAL A 37 0.17 -11.75 1.99
N PRO A 38 1.13 -11.71 2.94
CA PRO A 38 1.08 -12.56 4.13
C PRO A 38 -0.08 -12.24 5.10
N TYR A 39 -0.69 -11.07 4.98
CA TYR A 39 -1.76 -10.57 5.85
C TYR A 39 -3.10 -10.43 5.12
N ALA A 40 -3.16 -10.80 3.84
CA ALA A 40 -4.37 -10.70 3.05
C ALA A 40 -5.39 -11.71 3.56
N ASP A 41 -6.57 -11.20 3.92
CA ASP A 41 -7.74 -11.99 4.28
C ASP A 41 -9.01 -11.39 3.65
N GLU A 42 -10.14 -12.05 3.87
CA GLU A 42 -11.43 -11.62 3.33
C GLU A 42 -11.84 -10.22 3.86
N ALA A 43 -11.51 -9.92 5.11
CA ALA A 43 -11.85 -8.63 5.72
C ALA A 43 -11.04 -7.48 5.09
N VAL A 44 -9.75 -7.69 4.84
CA VAL A 44 -8.87 -6.76 4.12
C VAL A 44 -9.39 -6.56 2.69
N GLY A 45 -9.71 -7.64 1.97
CA GLY A 45 -10.23 -7.58 0.60
C GLY A 45 -11.56 -6.83 0.47
N ALA A 46 -12.43 -6.92 1.47
CA ALA A 46 -13.70 -6.16 1.50
C ALA A 46 -13.51 -4.68 1.86
N SER A 47 -12.50 -4.36 2.67
CA SER A 47 -12.31 -3.02 3.24
C SER A 47 -11.55 -2.07 2.30
N VAL A 48 -10.47 -2.56 1.65
CA VAL A 48 -9.60 -1.73 0.80
C VAL A 48 -10.38 -1.01 -0.33
N PRO A 49 -11.27 -1.67 -1.10
CA PRO A 49 -12.04 -1.00 -2.15
C PRO A 49 -12.99 0.08 -1.63
N THR A 50 -13.43 -0.02 -0.37
CA THR A 50 -14.33 0.97 0.25
C THR A 50 -13.57 2.23 0.62
N VAL A 51 -12.33 2.11 1.10
CA VAL A 51 -11.48 3.23 1.53
C VAL A 51 -10.81 3.95 0.36
N MET A 52 -10.59 3.26 -0.76
CA MET A 52 -9.90 3.81 -1.94
C MET A 52 -10.84 4.39 -3.01
N ARG A 53 -12.12 4.66 -2.69
CA ARG A 53 -13.09 5.35 -3.56
C ARG A 53 -13.06 6.87 -3.40
#